data_AF-A0A948JIU8-F1
#
_entry.id   AF-A0A948JIU8-F1
#
_cell.length_a   1.000
_cell.length_b   1.000
_cell.length_c   1.000
_cell.angle_alpha   90.00
_cell.angle_beta   90.00
_cell.angle_gamma   90.00
#
_symmetry.space_group_name_H-M   'P 1'
#
loop_
_entity.id
_entity.type
_entity.pdbx_description
1 polymer ?
#
loop_
_entity_poly.entity_id
_entity_poly.type
_entity_poly.pdbx_seq_one_letter_code
_entity_poly.pdbx_strand_id
1 'polypeptide(L)'
;MAIKAGNWKGLHGLTVVILVVAALYFLLVEHGSHLLPYLPYLILLLCPLMHVFMHKGHGGHHHGDINQNADDAYRRGVEDGKKQSAHSKHQE
;
A
#
# COMPACT_ATOMS: atom_id res chain seq x y z
N MET A 1 3.03 -27.04 32.95
CA MET A 1 2.77 -25.88 32.06
C MET A 1 1.31 -25.49 32.24
N ALA A 2 1.05 -24.46 33.04
CA ALA A 2 -0.31 -24.04 33.38
C ALA A 2 -0.89 -23.21 32.22
N ILE A 3 -1.81 -23.82 31.46
CA ILE A 3 -2.61 -23.09 30.47
C ILE A 3 -3.68 -22.32 31.26
N LYS A 4 -3.36 -21.06 31.57
CA LYS A 4 -4.30 -20.09 32.12
C LYS A 4 -5.34 -19.79 31.04
N ALA A 5 -6.47 -20.48 31.07
CA ALA A 5 -7.62 -20.20 30.22
C ALA A 5 -8.26 -18.88 30.70
N GLY A 6 -7.80 -17.78 30.11
CA GLY A 6 -8.49 -16.49 30.20
C GLY A 6 -9.87 -16.64 29.55
N ASN A 7 -10.90 -16.64 30.38
CA ASN A 7 -12.29 -16.51 29.96
C ASN A 7 -12.39 -15.29 29.06
N TRP A 8 -12.70 -15.52 27.77
CA TRP A 8 -13.34 -14.69 26.72
C TRP A 8 -13.47 -15.51 25.42
N LYS A 9 -12.70 -16.61 25.27
CA LYS A 9 -12.69 -17.49 24.09
C LYS A 9 -13.03 -18.97 24.37
N GLY A 10 -13.38 -19.33 25.61
CA GLY A 10 -13.39 -20.73 26.08
C GLY A 10 -14.51 -21.64 25.56
N LEU A 11 -15.66 -21.08 25.14
CA LEU A 11 -16.78 -21.88 24.63
C LEU A 11 -17.31 -21.32 23.29
N HIS A 12 -17.67 -20.03 23.25
CA HIS A 12 -18.14 -19.41 22.00
C HIS A 12 -17.08 -19.40 20.89
N GLY A 13 -15.81 -19.16 21.24
CA GLY A 13 -14.71 -19.22 20.27
C GLY A 13 -14.55 -20.63 19.69
N LEU A 14 -14.65 -21.65 20.54
CA LEU A 14 -14.60 -23.05 20.12
C LEU A 14 -15.80 -23.42 19.25
N THR A 15 -17.02 -23.02 19.63
CA THR A 15 -18.24 -23.25 18.83
C THR A 15 -18.16 -22.59 17.47
N VAL A 16 -17.68 -21.35 17.39
CA VAL A 16 -17.48 -20.65 16.10
C VAL A 16 -16.42 -21.35 15.26
N VAL A 17 -15.29 -21.75 15.84
CA VAL A 17 -14.25 -22.50 15.12
C VAL A 17 -14.80 -23.82 14.59
N ILE A 18 -15.53 -24.58 15.40
CA ILE A 18 -16.16 -25.84 14.99
C ILE A 18 -17.16 -25.59 13.85
N LEU A 19 -18.01 -24.57 13.95
CA LEU A 19 -18.96 -24.23 12.88
C LEU A 19 -18.25 -23.82 11.59
N VAL A 20 -17.21 -23.00 11.66
CA VAL A 20 -16.42 -22.59 10.49
C VAL A 20 -15.76 -23.81 9.84
N VAL A 21 -15.15 -24.68 10.64
CA VAL A 21 -14.53 -25.92 10.14
C VAL A 21 -15.57 -26.84 9.52
N ALA A 22 -16.74 -27.02 10.14
CA ALA A 22 -17.82 -27.85 9.62
C ALA A 22 -18.40 -27.28 8.31
N ALA A 23 -18.59 -25.95 8.24
CA ALA A 23 -19.06 -25.28 7.03
C ALA A 23 -18.05 -25.40 5.88
N LEU A 24 -16.76 -25.18 6.16
CA LEU A 24 -15.68 -25.37 5.18
C LEU A 24 -15.60 -26.83 4.71
N TYR A 25 -15.70 -27.79 5.63
CA TYR A 25 -15.67 -29.21 5.31
C TYR A 25 -16.87 -29.62 4.44
N PHE A 26 -18.08 -29.17 4.77
CA PHE A 26 -19.28 -29.44 3.98
C PHE A 26 -19.15 -28.84 2.58
N LEU A 27 -18.69 -27.59 2.46
CA LEU A 27 -18.43 -26.94 1.18
C LEU A 27 -17.37 -27.70 0.37
N LEU A 28 -16.31 -28.20 1.02
CA LEU A 28 -15.27 -29.01 0.39
C LEU A 28 -15.72 -30.41 -0.02
N VAL A 29 -16.70 -31.01 0.65
CA VAL A 29 -17.21 -32.36 0.32
C VAL A 29 -18.28 -32.29 -0.76
N GLU A 30 -19.28 -31.42 -0.59
CA GLU A 30 -20.39 -31.27 -1.54
C GLU A 30 -19.93 -30.54 -2.82
N HIS A 31 -19.09 -29.51 -2.70
CA HIS A 31 -18.57 -28.76 -3.85
C HIS A 31 -17.10 -29.08 -4.14
N GLY A 32 -16.52 -30.12 -3.53
CA GLY A 32 -15.13 -30.56 -3.76
C GLY A 32 -14.82 -30.92 -5.19
N SER A 33 -15.78 -31.53 -5.88
CA SER A 33 -15.71 -31.85 -7.31
C SER A 33 -15.58 -30.60 -8.19
N HIS A 34 -16.06 -29.46 -7.70
CA HIS A 34 -15.94 -28.16 -8.36
C HIS A 34 -14.70 -27.41 -7.83
N LEU A 35 -14.36 -27.54 -6.54
CA LEU A 35 -13.21 -26.87 -5.92
C LEU A 35 -11.86 -27.40 -6.41
N LEU A 36 -11.72 -28.70 -6.67
CA LEU A 36 -10.50 -29.30 -7.25
C LEU A 36 -10.15 -28.68 -8.62
N PRO A 37 -11.09 -28.55 -9.58
CA PRO A 37 -10.83 -27.83 -10.82
C PRO A 37 -10.77 -26.31 -10.65
N TYR A 38 -11.45 -25.71 -9.64
CA TYR A 38 -11.32 -24.27 -9.35
C TYR A 38 -10.03 -23.89 -8.62
N LEU A 39 -9.31 -24.82 -8.01
CA LEU A 39 -8.04 -24.59 -7.31
C LEU A 39 -6.96 -23.89 -8.18
N PRO A 40 -6.68 -24.34 -9.42
CA PRO A 40 -5.78 -23.61 -10.32
C PRO A 40 -6.30 -22.21 -10.68
N TYR A 41 -7.61 -22.05 -10.90
CA TYR A 41 -8.21 -20.73 -11.15
C TYR A 41 -8.14 -19.83 -9.92
N LEU A 42 -8.24 -20.37 -8.71
CA LEU A 42 -8.12 -19.62 -7.47
C LEU A 42 -6.69 -19.07 -7.30
N ILE A 43 -5.67 -19.86 -7.66
CA ILE A 43 -4.25 -19.42 -7.66
C ILE A 43 -4.04 -18.34 -8.74
N LEU A 44 -4.58 -18.55 -9.95
CA LEU A 44 -4.51 -17.56 -11.03
C LEU A 44 -5.26 -16.28 -10.68
N LEU A 45 -6.40 -16.35 -10.00
CA LEU A 45 -7.22 -15.22 -9.56
C LEU A 45 -6.65 -14.53 -8.31
N LEU A 46 -5.82 -15.24 -7.53
CA LEU A 46 -5.03 -14.64 -6.45
C LEU A 46 -4.01 -13.61 -7.01
N CYS A 47 -3.49 -13.84 -8.22
CA CYS A 47 -2.52 -12.98 -8.88
C CYS A 47 -3.07 -11.57 -9.25
N PRO A 48 -4.24 -11.44 -9.92
CA PRO A 48 -4.88 -10.15 -10.15
C PRO A 48 -5.46 -9.57 -8.86
N LEU A 49 -5.91 -10.40 -7.91
CA LEU A 49 -6.36 -9.93 -6.61
C LEU A 49 -5.21 -9.19 -5.88
N MET A 50 -4.05 -9.83 -5.78
CA MET A 50 -2.81 -9.21 -5.27
C MET A 50 -2.46 -7.94 -6.05
N HIS A 51 -2.45 -7.98 -7.38
CA HIS A 51 -2.14 -6.80 -8.21
C HIS A 51 -3.10 -5.64 -7.95
N VAL A 52 -4.41 -5.87 -7.87
CA VAL A 52 -5.41 -4.81 -7.63
C VAL A 52 -5.28 -4.23 -6.23
N PHE A 53 -4.96 -5.05 -5.22
CA PHE A 53 -4.68 -4.56 -3.87
C PHE A 53 -3.38 -3.76 -3.80
N MET A 54 -2.36 -4.15 -4.57
CA MET A 54 -1.08 -3.43 -4.64
C MET A 54 -1.12 -2.20 -5.57
N HIS A 55 -2.09 -2.11 -6.49
CA HIS A 55 -2.25 -0.96 -7.37
C HIS A 55 -3.00 0.23 -6.71
N LYS A 56 -3.66 -0.02 -5.57
CA LYS A 56 -4.48 0.99 -4.87
C LYS A 56 -3.72 1.93 -3.92
N GLY A 57 -2.44 1.71 -3.69
CA GLY A 57 -1.68 2.52 -2.75
C GLY A 57 -0.20 2.48 -3.03
N HIS A 58 0.27 3.36 -3.92
CA HIS A 58 1.55 4.07 -3.85
C HIS A 58 1.65 5.04 -5.05
N GLY A 59 0.64 5.90 -5.20
CA GLY A 59 0.75 7.07 -6.07
C GLY A 59 1.50 8.18 -5.34
N GLY A 60 2.83 8.11 -5.39
CA GLY A 60 3.74 9.26 -5.32
C GLY A 60 3.60 10.21 -4.13
N HIS A 61 4.59 10.12 -3.22
CA HIS A 61 5.07 11.31 -2.53
C HIS A 61 5.20 12.45 -3.55
N HIS A 62 4.47 13.54 -3.33
CA HIS A 62 4.59 14.77 -4.09
C HIS A 62 6.00 15.32 -3.83
N HIS A 63 6.94 14.95 -4.71
CA HIS A 63 8.29 15.49 -4.78
C HIS A 63 8.21 16.92 -5.35
N GLY A 64 7.60 17.84 -4.58
CA GLY A 64 7.36 19.24 -4.98
C GLY A 64 8.32 20.26 -4.36
N ASP A 65 9.27 19.83 -3.53
CA ASP A 65 10.06 20.75 -2.71
C ASP A 65 11.49 21.02 -3.20
N ILE A 66 12.01 20.21 -4.13
CA ILE A 66 13.41 20.36 -4.60
C ILE A 66 13.54 21.47 -5.66
N ASN A 67 12.46 21.79 -6.38
CA ASN A 67 12.52 22.73 -7.51
C ASN A 67 12.40 24.21 -7.08
N GLN A 68 11.67 24.50 -6.00
CA GLN A 68 11.49 25.88 -5.51
C GLN A 68 12.82 26.48 -5.04
N ASN A 69 13.65 25.73 -4.29
CA ASN A 69 14.93 26.24 -3.81
C ASN A 69 15.96 26.46 -4.94
N ALA A 70 15.91 25.63 -6.00
CA ALA A 70 16.78 25.80 -7.17
C ALA A 70 16.38 27.02 -8.01
N ASP A 71 15.07 27.24 -8.22
CA ASP A 71 14.56 28.43 -8.90
C ASP A 71 14.85 29.70 -8.11
N ASP A 72 14.69 29.68 -6.78
CA ASP A 72 15.01 30.80 -5.90
C ASP A 72 16.52 31.13 -5.87
N ALA A 73 17.39 30.11 -6.00
CA ALA A 73 18.84 30.31 -6.09
C ALA A 73 19.25 30.88 -7.45
N TYR A 74 18.68 30.37 -8.56
CA TYR A 74 18.95 30.88 -9.90
C TYR A 74 18.46 32.33 -10.07
N ARG A 75 17.23 32.62 -9.61
CA ARG A 75 16.64 33.97 -9.74
C ARG A 75 17.44 35.02 -8.97
N ARG A 76 17.95 34.70 -7.78
CA ARG A 76 18.86 35.58 -7.03
C ARG A 76 20.15 35.87 -7.79
N GLY A 77 20.79 34.85 -8.37
CA GLY A 77 22.01 35.03 -9.16
C GLY A 77 21.82 35.94 -10.40
N VAL A 78 20.67 35.83 -11.07
CA VAL A 78 20.33 36.68 -12.22
C VAL A 78 20.10 38.14 -11.79
N GLU A 79 19.42 38.38 -10.66
CA GLU A 79 19.20 39.74 -10.14
C GLU A 79 20.51 40.42 -9.73
N ASP A 80 21.44 39.68 -9.13
CA ASP A 80 22.75 40.21 -8.73
C ASP A 80 23.61 40.57 -9.96
N GLY A 81 23.60 39.75 -11.02
CA GLY A 81 24.29 40.08 -12.27
C GLY A 81 23.72 41.33 -12.98
N LYS A 82 22.40 41.54 -12.89
CA LYS A 82 21.75 42.75 -13.44
C LYS A 82 22.11 44.00 -12.65
N LYS A 83 22.18 43.92 -11.31
CA LYS A 83 22.62 45.04 -10.45
C LYS A 83 24.07 45.40 -10.71
N GLN A 84 24.95 44.42 -10.89
CA GLN A 84 26.36 44.66 -11.25
C GLN A 84 26.47 45.35 -12.62
N SER A 85 25.71 44.91 -13.62
CA SER A 85 25.70 45.55 -14.94
C SER A 85 25.10 46.96 -14.93
N ALA A 86 24.10 47.21 -14.08
CA ALA A 86 23.52 48.54 -13.90
C ALA A 86 24.46 49.49 -13.15
N HIS A 87 25.17 49.00 -12.13
CA HIS A 87 26.16 49.79 -11.39
C HIS A 87 27.41 50.07 -12.24
N SER A 88 27.84 49.12 -13.08
CA SER A 88 28.95 49.33 -14.01
C SER A 88 28.62 50.33 -15.12
N LYS A 89 27.34 50.52 -15.49
CA LYS A 89 26.92 51.47 -16.53
C LYS A 89 26.73 52.90 -16.00
N HIS A 90 26.68 53.09 -14.68
CA HIS A 90 26.62 54.41 -14.05
C HIS A 90 28.01 54.96 -13.69
N GLN A 91 29.06 54.27 -14.13
CA GLN A 91 30.47 54.63 -13.97
C GLN A 91 31.16 54.73 -15.36
N GLU A 92 30.44 55.29 -16.34
CA GLU A 92 30.99 55.93 -17.54
C GLU A 92 30.46 57.36 -17.63
#